data_AF-A0A961W0J4-F1
#
_entry.id   AF-A0A961W0J4-F1
#
_cell.length_a   1.000
_cell.length_b   1.000
_cell.length_c   1.000
_cell.angle_alpha   90.00
_cell.angle_beta   90.00
_cell.angle_gamma   90.00
#
_symmetry.space_group_name_H-M   'P 1'
#
loop_
_entity.id
_entity.type
_entity.pdbx_description
1 polymer ?
#
loop_
_entity_poly.entity_id
_entity_poly.type
_entity_poly.pdbx_seq_one_letter_code
_entity_poly.pdbx_strand_id
1 'polypeptide(L)'
;MTLDDYNRFCRSLPSTTHVVQWEGAHVWKVGGKVFAIARESNDGNSLSVTFKCSPMSYEMLAEMPGCRPAPYLASRGMKWIQRTSAEELDDAGLKDYLRASHTLIVAGLSQRMRRELQLTPSAPAPKSRSAKTIEAAGQHSKSKSKQLKLASARAHPSARKGATS
;
A
#
# COMPACT_ATOMS: atom_id res chain seq x y z
N MET A 1 15.85 16.96 19.64
CA MET A 1 15.85 15.48 19.49
C MET A 1 17.24 15.03 19.09
N THR A 2 17.78 13.98 19.70
CA THR A 2 19.06 13.39 19.27
C THR A 2 18.87 12.47 18.06
N LEU A 3 19.97 12.11 17.38
CA LEU A 3 19.93 11.14 16.28
C LEU A 3 19.50 9.74 16.75
N ASP A 4 19.89 9.32 17.95
CA ASP A 4 19.46 8.04 18.52
C ASP A 4 17.96 8.03 18.80
N ASP A 5 17.42 9.09 19.41
CA ASP A 5 15.98 9.24 19.64
C ASP A 5 15.18 9.19 18.34
N TYR A 6 15.67 9.88 17.31
CA TYR A 6 15.10 9.86 15.96
C TYR A 6 15.05 8.44 15.40
N ASN A 7 16.18 7.74 15.40
CA ASN A 7 16.27 6.39 14.85
C ASN A 7 15.40 5.41 15.63
N ARG A 8 15.42 5.48 16.97
CA ARG A 8 14.58 4.66 17.85
C ARG A 8 13.10 4.88 17.56
N PHE A 9 12.69 6.14 17.39
CA PHE A 9 11.32 6.48 17.04
C PHE A 9 10.92 5.93 15.67
N CYS A 10 11.71 6.19 14.62
CA CYS A 10 11.38 5.70 13.28
C CYS A 10 11.35 4.16 13.21
N ARG A 11 12.22 3.48 13.96
CA ARG A 11 12.22 2.01 14.09
C ARG A 11 10.94 1.46 14.70
N SER A 12 10.30 2.22 15.58
CA SER A 12 9.07 1.79 16.24
C SER A 12 7.85 1.81 15.30
N LEU A 13 7.95 2.49 14.15
CA LEU A 13 6.86 2.55 13.18
C LEU A 13 6.77 1.25 12.37
N PRO A 14 5.54 0.80 12.02
CA PRO A 14 5.33 -0.48 11.34
C PRO A 14 6.06 -0.62 10.00
N SER A 15 6.64 -1.79 9.77
CA SER A 15 7.21 -2.23 8.49
C SER A 15 8.21 -1.24 7.90
N THR A 16 9.03 -0.64 8.75
CA THR A 16 10.07 0.31 8.37
C THR A 16 11.42 -0.37 8.14
N THR A 17 12.24 0.26 7.31
CA THR A 17 13.62 -0.12 7.03
C THR A 17 14.51 1.11 7.13
N HIS A 18 15.76 0.91 7.53
CA HIS A 18 16.74 1.96 7.74
C HIS A 18 17.99 1.70 6.91
N VAL A 19 18.56 2.76 6.36
CA VAL A 19 19.83 2.74 5.65
C VAL A 19 20.55 4.06 5.87
N VAL A 20 21.86 4.00 6.04
CA VAL A 20 22.71 5.19 6.05
C VAL A 20 23.26 5.36 4.64
N GLN A 21 22.91 6.46 3.98
CA GLN A 21 23.30 6.74 2.59
C GLN A 21 23.43 8.26 2.39
N TRP A 22 23.93 8.70 1.24
CA TRP A 22 24.16 10.12 0.94
C TRP A 22 24.98 10.80 2.04
N GLU A 23 26.25 10.40 2.17
CA GLU A 23 27.20 11.01 3.12
C GLU A 23 26.65 11.06 4.56
N GLY A 24 26.31 9.89 5.11
CA GLY A 24 25.92 9.78 6.52
C GLY A 24 24.47 10.14 6.84
N ALA A 25 23.60 10.40 5.86
CA ALA A 25 22.19 10.64 6.14
C ALA A 25 21.46 9.34 6.55
N HIS A 26 20.72 9.40 7.66
CA HIS A 26 19.88 8.31 8.13
C HIS A 26 18.54 8.33 7.41
N VAL A 27 18.35 7.41 6.47
CA VAL A 27 17.17 7.35 5.60
C VAL A 27 16.24 6.23 6.04
N TRP A 28 15.01 6.61 6.38
CA TRP A 28 13.95 5.70 6.79
C TRP A 28 12.90 5.53 5.71
N LYS A 29 12.55 4.26 5.45
CA LYS A 29 11.67 3.86 4.34
C LYS A 29 10.57 2.91 4.84
N VAL A 30 9.42 2.94 4.18
CA VAL A 30 8.32 1.96 4.32
C VAL A 30 7.92 1.48 2.92
N GLY A 31 7.87 0.16 2.72
CA GLY A 31 7.63 -0.43 1.39
C GLY A 31 8.58 0.07 0.29
N GLY A 32 9.86 0.28 0.64
CA GLY A 32 10.89 0.78 -0.26
C GLY A 32 10.82 2.29 -0.56
N LYS A 33 9.82 3.02 -0.06
CA LYS A 33 9.68 4.47 -0.26
C LYS A 33 10.13 5.24 0.99
N VAL A 34 10.90 6.31 0.79
CA VAL A 34 11.38 7.19 1.86
C VAL A 34 10.21 7.93 2.50
N PHE A 35 10.20 8.02 3.84
CA PHE A 35 9.28 8.88 4.59
C PHE A 35 10.02 9.87 5.49
N ALA A 36 11.24 9.57 5.94
CA ALA A 36 12.02 10.49 6.75
C ALA A 36 13.52 10.34 6.47
N ILE A 37 14.24 11.44 6.62
CA ILE A 37 15.70 11.51 6.49
C ILE A 37 16.20 12.39 7.63
N ALA A 38 17.26 11.99 8.34
CA ALA A 38 17.94 12.85 9.28
C ALA A 38 19.43 12.95 8.96
N ARG A 39 20.01 14.12 9.23
CA ARG A 39 21.45 14.36 9.18
C ARG A 39 21.84 15.17 10.41
N GLU A 40 22.87 14.70 11.09
CA GLU A 40 23.52 15.42 12.18
C GLU A 40 24.42 16.50 11.60
N SER A 41 24.50 17.66 12.25
CA SER A 41 25.43 18.71 11.84
C SER A 41 26.88 18.29 12.07
N ASN A 42 27.81 18.91 11.35
CA ASN A 42 29.23 18.57 11.43
C ASN A 42 29.83 18.78 12.83
N ASP A 43 29.23 19.64 13.64
CA ASP A 43 29.61 19.88 15.03
C ASP A 43 28.94 18.93 16.04
N GLY A 44 28.04 18.04 15.60
CA GLY A 44 27.32 17.09 16.45
C GLY A 44 26.21 17.72 17.32
N ASN A 45 25.98 19.04 17.20
CA ASN A 45 25.14 19.76 18.14
C ASN A 45 23.67 19.89 17.70
N SER A 46 23.36 19.57 16.44
CA SER A 46 22.01 19.72 15.90
C SER A 46 21.64 18.59 14.94
N LEU A 47 20.34 18.29 14.88
CA LEU A 47 19.78 17.28 14.00
C LEU A 47 18.80 17.94 13.03
N SER A 48 19.14 17.93 11.74
CA SER A 48 18.21 18.33 10.69
C SER A 48 17.39 17.12 10.25
N VAL A 49 16.05 17.23 10.29
CA VAL A 49 15.14 16.14 9.94
C VAL A 49 14.21 16.56 8.81
N THR A 50 14.26 15.83 7.71
CA THR A 50 13.40 16.01 6.54
C THR A 50 12.32 14.93 6.51
N PHE A 51 11.07 15.34 6.31
CA PHE A 51 9.92 14.44 6.26
C PHE A 51 8.89 14.90 5.23
N LYS A 52 8.08 13.94 4.74
CA LYS A 52 6.96 14.23 3.83
C LYS A 52 5.78 14.75 4.63
N CYS A 53 5.09 15.74 4.09
CA CYS A 53 3.92 16.34 4.74
C CYS A 53 2.75 16.48 3.76
N SER A 54 1.57 16.79 4.30
CA SER A 54 0.41 17.14 3.49
C SER A 54 0.61 18.53 2.85
N PRO A 55 -0.15 18.90 1.79
CA PRO A 55 -0.14 20.26 1.26
C PRO A 55 -0.44 21.33 2.31
N MET A 56 -1.45 21.11 3.15
CA MET A 56 -1.83 22.04 4.22
C MET A 56 -0.71 22.20 5.26
N SER A 57 -0.14 21.09 5.73
CA SER A 57 0.99 21.14 6.67
C SER A 57 2.23 21.79 6.07
N TYR A 58 2.45 21.63 4.77
CA TYR A 58 3.57 22.26 4.07
C TYR A 58 3.48 23.78 4.10
N GLU A 59 2.29 24.33 3.80
CA GLU A 59 2.07 25.77 3.79
C GLU A 59 2.34 26.38 5.17
N MET A 60 1.84 25.75 6.23
CA MET A 60 2.09 26.20 7.60
C MET A 60 3.57 26.07 8.01
N LEU A 61 4.19 24.92 7.76
CA LEU A 61 5.55 24.64 8.23
C LEU A 61 6.62 25.35 7.40
N ALA A 62 6.36 25.71 6.15
CA ALA A 62 7.34 26.40 5.31
C ALA A 62 7.64 27.83 5.79
N GLU A 63 6.69 28.45 6.50
CA GLU A 63 6.81 29.80 7.05
C GLU A 63 7.22 29.80 8.53
N MET A 64 7.25 28.62 9.17
CA MET A 64 7.57 28.48 10.58
C MET A 64 9.08 28.56 10.85
N PRO A 65 9.53 29.40 11.82
CA PRO A 65 10.92 29.41 12.28
C PRO A 65 11.45 28.01 12.63
N GLY A 66 12.67 27.71 12.21
CA GLY A 66 13.26 26.38 12.38
C GLY A 66 12.78 25.32 11.38
N CYS A 67 11.94 25.68 10.41
CA CYS A 67 11.52 24.83 9.30
C CYS A 67 11.80 25.49 7.95
N ARG A 68 12.03 24.68 6.92
CA ARG A 68 12.18 25.14 5.54
C ARG A 68 11.75 24.07 4.54
N PRO A 69 11.38 24.43 3.30
CA PRO A 69 11.26 23.47 2.21
C PRO A 69 12.52 22.63 2.05
N ALA A 70 12.36 21.31 1.92
CA ALA A 70 13.49 20.40 1.78
C ALA A 70 14.19 20.61 0.42
N PRO A 71 15.49 20.98 0.41
CA PRO A 71 16.23 21.10 -0.83
C PRO A 71 16.23 19.76 -1.59
N TYR A 72 16.04 19.81 -2.91
CA TYR A 72 16.10 18.67 -3.84
C TYR A 72 14.95 17.63 -3.74
N LEU A 73 14.37 17.40 -2.56
CA LEU A 73 13.24 16.47 -2.36
C LEU A 73 11.88 17.08 -2.72
N ALA A 74 11.78 18.40 -2.79
CA ALA A 74 10.59 19.12 -3.22
C ALA A 74 10.37 19.10 -4.76
N SER A 75 11.17 18.35 -5.51
CA SER A 75 11.00 18.23 -6.96
C SER A 75 9.73 17.42 -7.30
N ARG A 76 9.06 17.78 -8.41
CA ARG A 76 7.86 17.11 -8.95
C ARG A 76 6.60 17.19 -8.09
N GLY A 77 6.38 18.30 -7.39
CA GLY A 77 5.12 18.59 -6.67
C GLY A 77 4.95 17.82 -5.35
N MET A 78 5.98 17.12 -4.89
CA MET A 78 5.95 16.51 -3.56
C MET A 78 6.25 17.54 -2.47
N LYS A 79 5.51 17.44 -1.36
CA LYS A 79 5.60 18.38 -0.23
C LYS A 79 6.48 17.80 0.86
N TRP A 80 7.65 18.40 1.03
CA TRP A 80 8.68 17.97 1.99
C TRP A 80 9.20 19.17 2.76
N ILE A 81 9.28 19.02 4.07
CA ILE A 81 9.82 20.01 5.00
C ILE A 81 11.07 19.43 5.64
N GLN A 82 12.05 20.30 5.88
CA GLN A 82 13.17 20.05 6.77
C GLN A 82 13.04 20.92 8.00
N ARG A 83 12.96 20.29 9.17
CA ARG A 83 13.19 20.93 10.46
C ARG A 83 14.70 21.08 10.66
N THR A 84 15.17 22.30 10.88
CA THR A 84 16.58 22.64 11.13
C THR A 84 16.85 22.97 12.59
N SER A 85 15.84 23.39 13.35
CA SER A 85 15.96 23.68 14.78
C SER A 85 14.65 23.34 15.53
N ALA A 86 14.72 23.40 16.87
CA ALA A 86 13.60 23.08 17.76
C ALA A 86 12.79 24.30 18.21
N GLU A 87 12.92 25.43 17.51
CA GLU A 87 12.36 26.73 17.92
C GLU A 87 10.83 26.70 18.07
N GLU A 88 10.11 26.42 16.98
CA GLU A 88 8.64 26.40 16.97
C GLU A 88 8.08 24.97 16.79
N LEU A 89 8.86 24.09 16.16
CA LEU A 89 8.54 22.68 16.08
C LEU A 89 9.38 21.91 17.10
N ASP A 90 8.78 21.53 18.22
CA ASP A 90 9.44 20.75 19.26
C ASP A 90 9.57 19.26 18.87
N ASP A 91 10.13 18.45 19.77
CA ASP A 91 10.38 17.04 19.50
C ASP A 91 9.10 16.19 19.49
N ALA A 92 8.07 16.59 20.23
CA ALA A 92 6.78 15.92 20.22
C ALA A 92 6.06 16.16 18.89
N GLY A 93 5.99 17.42 18.44
CA GLY A 93 5.44 17.80 17.15
C GLY A 93 6.20 17.17 15.99
N LEU A 94 7.53 17.11 16.06
CA LEU A 94 8.32 16.39 15.05
C LEU A 94 7.92 14.91 14.96
N LYS A 95 7.74 14.22 16.11
CA LYS A 95 7.29 12.82 16.13
C LYS A 95 5.91 12.66 15.51
N ASP A 96 4.99 13.60 15.73
CA ASP A 96 3.67 13.57 15.09
C ASP A 96 3.76 13.72 13.57
N TYR A 97 4.59 14.63 13.08
CA TYR A 97 4.84 14.77 11.64
C TYR A 97 5.55 13.56 11.03
N LEU A 98 6.42 12.88 11.77
CA LEU A 98 7.06 11.63 11.32
C LEU A 98 6.03 10.49 11.20
N ARG A 99 5.06 10.38 12.12
CA ARG A 99 3.92 9.44 12.01
C ARG A 99 3.04 9.77 10.81
N ALA A 100 2.73 11.05 10.63
CA ALA A 100 1.93 11.52 9.50
C ALA A 100 2.63 11.24 8.17
N SER A 101 3.93 11.50 8.08
CA SER A 101 4.77 11.19 6.92
C SER A 101 4.73 9.71 6.57
N HIS A 102 4.93 8.84 7.56
CA HIS A 102 4.84 7.38 7.38
C HIS A 102 3.46 6.99 6.85
N THR A 103 2.39 7.48 7.48
CA THR A 103 1.00 7.22 7.07
C THR A 103 0.74 7.65 5.62
N LEU A 104 1.22 8.83 5.22
CA LEU A 104 1.09 9.34 3.84
C LEU A 104 1.79 8.45 2.82
N ILE A 105 2.99 7.95 3.15
CA ILE A 105 3.71 7.03 2.26
C ILE A 105 2.99 5.69 2.18
N VAL A 106 2.52 5.15 3.31
CA VAL A 106 1.73 3.90 3.35
C VAL A 106 0.46 4.02 2.52
N ALA A 107 -0.26 5.14 2.61
CA ALA A 107 -1.46 5.38 1.81
C ALA A 107 -1.15 5.37 0.30
N GLY A 108 0.04 5.81 -0.10
CA GLY A 108 0.53 5.77 -1.47
C GLY A 108 1.09 4.42 -1.94
N LEU A 109 1.10 3.38 -1.09
CA LEU A 109 1.48 2.02 -1.47
C LEU A 109 0.31 1.28 -2.13
N SER A 110 0.64 0.37 -3.05
CA SER A 110 -0.35 -0.50 -3.66
C SER A 110 -1.04 -1.38 -2.60
N GLN A 111 -2.26 -1.82 -2.88
CA GLN A 111 -2.99 -2.71 -1.98
C GLN A 111 -2.24 -4.03 -1.74
N ARG A 112 -1.56 -4.55 -2.77
CA ARG A 112 -0.70 -5.73 -2.65
C ARG A 112 0.42 -5.51 -1.64
N MET A 113 1.18 -4.42 -1.80
CA MET A 113 2.29 -4.08 -0.91
C MET A 113 1.81 -3.85 0.53
N ARG A 114 0.69 -3.16 0.74
CA ARG A 114 0.12 -2.98 2.08
C ARG A 114 -0.26 -4.29 2.75
N ARG A 115 -0.78 -5.27 2.01
CA ARG A 115 -1.07 -6.61 2.55
C ARG A 115 0.21 -7.39 2.88
N GLU A 116 1.19 -7.39 1.98
CA GLU A 116 2.47 -8.07 2.20
C GLU A 116 3.20 -7.52 3.43
N LEU A 117 3.11 -6.22 3.67
CA LEU A 117 3.71 -5.54 4.83
C LEU A 117 2.79 -5.48 6.05
N GLN A 118 1.59 -6.07 6.01
CA GLN A 118 0.60 -6.05 7.10
C GLN A 118 0.22 -4.61 7.56
N LEU A 119 0.21 -3.66 6.62
CA LEU A 119 -0.06 -2.22 6.83
C LEU A 119 -1.50 -1.81 6.52
N THR A 120 -2.39 -2.78 6.27
CA THR A 120 -3.81 -2.47 6.13
C THR A 120 -4.35 -2.06 7.50
N PRO A 121 -5.09 -0.93 7.63
CA PRO A 121 -5.89 -0.73 8.83
C PRO A 121 -6.77 -1.97 8.96
N SER A 122 -6.68 -2.64 10.11
CA SER A 122 -7.48 -3.83 10.38
C SER A 122 -8.96 -3.47 10.19
N ALA A 123 -9.51 -3.75 9.02
CA ALA A 123 -10.93 -3.86 8.85
C ALA A 123 -11.42 -5.03 9.73
N PRO A 124 -12.61 -4.95 10.32
CA PRO A 124 -13.15 -6.05 11.10
C PRO A 124 -13.18 -7.32 10.23
N ALA A 125 -12.90 -8.45 10.89
CA ALA A 125 -12.72 -9.77 10.27
C ALA A 125 -13.70 -10.04 9.10
N PRO A 126 -13.27 -10.70 8.02
CA PRO A 126 -14.16 -11.10 6.95
C PRO A 126 -15.23 -12.02 7.55
N LYS A 127 -16.52 -11.64 7.46
CA LYS A 127 -17.63 -12.57 7.69
C LYS A 127 -17.39 -13.79 6.80
N SER A 128 -17.26 -14.95 7.42
CA SER A 128 -17.03 -16.22 6.77
C SER A 128 -17.94 -16.38 5.55
N ARG A 129 -17.35 -16.59 4.37
CA ARG A 129 -18.08 -17.21 3.28
C ARG A 129 -18.37 -18.64 3.72
N SER A 130 -19.61 -18.92 4.07
CA SER A 130 -20.09 -20.29 4.20
C SER A 130 -20.09 -20.92 2.80
N ALA A 131 -19.02 -21.61 2.46
CA ALA A 131 -19.07 -22.65 1.44
C ALA A 131 -19.96 -23.78 2.01
N LYS A 132 -21.13 -23.99 1.41
CA LYS A 132 -21.85 -25.25 1.58
C LYS A 132 -21.78 -26.02 0.26
N THR A 133 -21.06 -27.13 0.38
CA THR A 133 -20.79 -28.21 -0.56
C THR A 133 -22.04 -28.66 -1.32
N ILE A 134 -21.82 -28.94 -2.60
CA ILE A 134 -22.73 -29.62 -3.52
C ILE A 134 -22.83 -31.09 -3.10
N GLU A 135 -24.02 -31.57 -2.77
CA GLU A 135 -24.32 -33.01 -2.81
C GLU A 135 -25.63 -33.26 -3.55
N ALA A 136 -25.51 -34.12 -4.56
CA ALA A 136 -26.55 -34.53 -5.47
C ALA A 136 -27.46 -35.60 -4.84
N ALA A 137 -28.78 -35.45 -5.01
CA ALA A 137 -29.73 -36.55 -4.97
C ALA A 137 -31.03 -36.13 -5.69
N GLY A 138 -31.05 -36.23 -7.01
CA GLY A 138 -32.27 -36.14 -7.80
C GLY A 138 -32.83 -37.55 -8.03
N GLN A 139 -33.95 -37.89 -7.39
CA GLN A 139 -34.81 -39.01 -7.79
C GLN A 139 -36.30 -38.77 -7.46
N HIS A 140 -37.13 -38.91 -8.51
CA HIS A 140 -38.57 -39.26 -8.54
C HIS A 140 -39.60 -38.19 -8.06
N SER A 141 -40.77 -37.96 -8.69
CA SER A 141 -41.54 -38.70 -9.70
C SER A 141 -42.73 -37.86 -10.26
N LYS A 142 -43.02 -38.07 -11.57
CA LYS A 142 -44.33 -38.08 -12.29
C LYS A 142 -45.26 -36.85 -12.31
N SER A 143 -45.57 -36.35 -13.53
CA SER A 143 -46.93 -36.38 -14.12
C SER A 143 -47.01 -35.73 -15.53
N LYS A 144 -47.24 -36.57 -16.54
CA LYS A 144 -48.33 -36.47 -17.55
C LYS A 144 -48.46 -35.16 -18.38
N SER A 145 -48.08 -35.18 -19.66
CA SER A 145 -49.01 -34.90 -20.80
C SER A 145 -48.34 -34.87 -22.19
N LYS A 146 -48.86 -35.76 -23.05
CA LYS A 146 -49.08 -35.71 -24.52
C LYS A 146 -48.31 -34.70 -25.41
N GLN A 147 -47.73 -35.30 -26.46
CA GLN A 147 -48.02 -35.13 -27.91
C GLN A 147 -46.81 -34.72 -28.77
N LEU A 148 -46.21 -35.72 -29.41
CA LEU A 148 -45.44 -35.55 -30.65
C LEU A 148 -46.36 -35.85 -31.85
N LYS A 149 -46.41 -34.93 -32.82
CA LYS A 149 -46.94 -35.19 -34.18
C LYS A 149 -45.80 -35.05 -35.20
N LEU A 150 -45.65 -36.15 -35.95
CA LEU A 150 -45.24 -36.30 -37.35
C LEU A 150 -44.67 -35.09 -38.12
N ALA A 151 -43.51 -35.30 -38.75
CA ALA A 151 -43.35 -35.04 -40.18
C ALA A 151 -42.32 -36.01 -40.78
N SER A 152 -42.79 -36.75 -41.78
CA SER A 152 -42.04 -37.69 -42.62
C SER A 152 -41.34 -36.92 -43.74
N ALA A 153 -40.07 -37.23 -44.01
CA ALA A 153 -39.46 -36.94 -45.30
C ALA A 153 -38.45 -38.03 -45.66
N ARG A 154 -38.77 -38.67 -46.78
CA ARG A 154 -38.19 -39.84 -47.42
C ARG A 154 -37.04 -39.38 -48.34
N ALA A 155 -35.86 -39.99 -48.26
CA ALA A 155 -34.93 -40.11 -49.40
C ALA A 155 -33.81 -41.12 -49.09
N HIS A 156 -33.97 -42.35 -49.59
CA HIS A 156 -32.89 -43.19 -50.12
C HIS A 156 -32.52 -42.64 -51.53
N PRO A 157 -31.39 -43.01 -52.19
CA PRO A 157 -30.69 -44.29 -52.05
C PRO A 157 -29.14 -44.29 -52.17
N SER A 158 -28.58 -45.43 -51.77
CA SER A 158 -27.51 -46.21 -52.46
C SER A 158 -26.19 -45.53 -52.84
N ALA A 159 -25.10 -45.97 -52.20
CA ALA A 159 -23.89 -46.39 -52.91
C ALA A 159 -23.07 -47.37 -52.05
N ARG A 160 -22.37 -48.26 -52.75
CA ARG A 160 -21.87 -49.57 -52.34
C ARG A 160 -20.34 -49.56 -52.40
N LYS A 161 -19.72 -50.48 -51.65
CA LYS A 161 -18.31 -50.95 -51.74
C LYS A 161 -17.27 -49.98 -51.15
N GLY A 162 -16.20 -50.40 -50.49
CA GLY A 162 -15.61 -51.73 -50.26
C GLY A 162 -14.21 -51.48 -49.68
N ALA A 163 -13.80 -52.33 -48.74
CA ALA A 163 -12.47 -52.35 -48.16
C ALA A 163 -11.41 -52.75 -49.20
N THR A 164 -10.19 -52.21 -49.03
CA THR A 164 -8.91 -52.93 -48.82
C THR A 164 -7.76 -52.17 -49.47
N SER A 165 -6.77 -51.82 -48.67
CA SER A 165 -5.37 -52.11 -48.98
C SER A 165 -4.63 -52.40 -47.69
#